data_AF-A0A8X6QW27-F1
#
_entry.id   AF-A0A8X6QW27-F1
#
_cell.length_a   1.000
_cell.length_b   1.000
_cell.length_c   1.000
_cell.angle_alpha   90.00
_cell.angle_beta   90.00
_cell.angle_gamma   90.00
#
_symmetry.space_group_name_H-M   'P 1'
#
loop_
_entity.id
_entity.type
_entity.pdbx_description
1 polymer ?
#
loop_
_entity_poly.entity_id
_entity_poly.type
_entity_poly.pdbx_seq_one_letter_code
_entity_poly.pdbx_strand_id
1 'polypeptide(L)'
;VALVAALAVVTSAFVIEPVHHHAPKPYKFGYSVKDKHGEQHREEAGDGHAVRGSYGFTDARGIQRQVNYVADKAGFRAQVKTNEPGTANQNPAAV
;
A
#
# COMPACT_ATOMS: atom_id res chain seq x y z
N VAL A 1 41.65 -61.71 13.18
CA VAL A 1 40.96 -61.04 12.05
C VAL A 1 40.13 -59.92 12.65
N ALA A 2 40.56 -58.65 12.54
CA ALA A 2 39.83 -57.51 13.09
C ALA A 2 39.46 -56.57 11.95
N LEU A 3 38.15 -56.48 11.68
CA LEU A 3 37.57 -55.61 10.67
C LEU A 3 37.31 -54.25 11.34
N VAL A 4 38.06 -53.22 10.95
CA VAL A 4 37.76 -51.84 11.37
C VAL A 4 36.83 -51.24 10.33
N ALA A 5 35.54 -51.17 10.66
CA ALA A 5 34.56 -50.45 9.87
C ALA A 5 34.71 -48.94 10.15
N ALA A 6 35.18 -48.18 9.16
CA ALA A 6 35.22 -46.73 9.23
C ALA A 6 33.82 -46.17 8.96
N LEU A 7 33.21 -45.57 9.99
CA LEU A 7 31.93 -44.89 9.88
C LEU A 7 32.16 -43.50 9.27
N ALA A 8 31.75 -43.29 8.02
CA ALA A 8 31.79 -41.98 7.39
C ALA A 8 30.62 -41.12 7.92
N VAL A 9 30.92 -40.15 8.77
CA VAL A 9 29.94 -39.16 9.23
C VAL A 9 29.76 -38.13 8.12
N VAL A 10 28.67 -38.22 7.37
CA VAL A 10 28.28 -37.21 6.39
C VAL A 10 27.63 -36.05 7.13
N THR A 11 28.34 -34.93 7.24
CA THR A 11 27.76 -33.68 7.75
C THR A 11 27.14 -32.93 6.58
N SER A 12 25.82 -32.78 6.57
CA SER A 12 25.13 -31.91 5.61
C SER A 12 25.34 -30.46 6.03
N ALA A 13 26.12 -29.71 5.25
CA ALA A 13 26.21 -28.26 5.41
C ALA A 13 24.89 -27.63 4.95
N PHE A 14 24.16 -26.99 5.88
CA PHE A 14 23.00 -26.18 5.57
C PHE A 14 23.48 -24.88 4.91
N VAL A 15 23.23 -24.71 3.61
CA VAL A 15 23.51 -23.45 2.91
C VAL A 15 22.42 -22.45 3.30
N ILE A 16 22.75 -21.49 4.17
CA ILE A 16 21.87 -20.36 4.46
C ILE A 16 22.03 -19.37 3.30
N GLU A 17 21.07 -19.35 2.37
CA GLU A 17 21.04 -18.30 1.36
C GLU A 17 20.80 -16.94 2.04
N PRO A 18 21.57 -15.88 1.68
CA PRO A 18 21.32 -14.55 2.19
C PRO A 18 19.91 -14.11 1.80
N VAL A 19 19.06 -13.80 2.77
CA VAL A 19 17.74 -13.21 2.54
C VAL A 19 17.93 -11.92 1.74
N HIS A 20 17.59 -11.95 0.46
CA HIS A 20 17.68 -10.79 -0.42
C HIS A 20 16.53 -9.84 -0.08
N HIS A 21 16.78 -8.88 0.82
CA HIS A 21 15.88 -7.77 1.07
C HIS A 21 15.90 -6.83 -0.15
N HIS A 22 14.98 -7.05 -1.09
CA HIS A 22 14.80 -6.12 -2.20
C HIS A 22 14.23 -4.80 -1.67
N ALA A 23 14.92 -3.69 -1.95
CA ALA A 23 14.36 -2.37 -1.72
C ALA A 23 13.03 -2.25 -2.51
N PRO A 24 11.99 -1.64 -1.91
CA PRO A 24 10.74 -1.43 -2.60
C PRO A 24 10.97 -0.62 -3.89
N LYS A 25 10.49 -1.16 -5.01
CA LYS A 25 10.64 -0.52 -6.33
C LYS A 25 9.65 0.64 -6.44
N PRO A 26 10.07 1.80 -6.96
CA PRO A 26 9.13 2.87 -7.26
C PRO A 26 8.03 2.42 -8.22
N TYR A 27 6.81 2.90 -7.99
CA TYR A 27 5.65 2.61 -8.84
C TYR A 27 4.80 3.85 -9.03
N LYS A 28 3.99 3.83 -10.08
CA LYS A 28 2.91 4.80 -10.31
C LYS A 28 1.78 4.12 -11.06
N PHE A 29 0.55 4.33 -10.61
CA PHE A 29 -0.65 3.90 -11.32
C PHE A 29 -1.77 4.93 -11.17
N GLY A 30 -2.78 4.81 -12.03
CA GLY A 30 -4.01 5.57 -11.90
C GLY A 30 -5.07 5.11 -12.88
N TYR A 31 -6.31 5.48 -12.61
CA TYR A 31 -7.45 5.25 -13.47
C TYR A 31 -8.47 6.39 -13.34
N SER A 32 -9.33 6.50 -14.34
CA SER A 32 -10.51 7.35 -14.33
C SER A 32 -11.66 6.61 -15.00
N VAL A 33 -12.83 6.64 -14.39
CA VAL A 33 -14.07 6.00 -14.87
C VAL A 33 -15.14 7.09 -14.92
N LYS A 34 -15.85 7.17 -16.04
CA LYS A 34 -16.96 8.12 -16.24
C LYS A 34 -18.12 7.43 -16.91
N ASP A 35 -19.31 7.54 -16.33
CA ASP A 35 -20.56 7.01 -16.86
C ASP A 35 -21.75 7.95 -16.58
N LYS A 36 -22.98 7.46 -16.85
CA LYS A 36 -24.21 8.22 -16.62
C LYS A 36 -24.54 8.47 -15.14
N HIS A 37 -23.90 7.76 -14.22
CA HIS A 37 -24.11 7.84 -12.78
C HIS A 37 -23.05 8.69 -12.08
N GLY A 38 -21.94 9.00 -12.75
CA GLY A 38 -20.92 9.88 -12.22
C GLY A 38 -19.52 9.66 -12.80
N GLU A 39 -18.53 10.14 -12.05
CA GLU A 39 -17.11 9.94 -12.33
C GLU A 39 -16.38 9.50 -11.07
N GLN A 40 -15.34 8.68 -11.25
CA GLN A 40 -14.46 8.21 -10.19
C GLN A 40 -13.03 8.19 -10.71
N HIS A 41 -12.07 8.54 -9.86
CA HIS A 41 -10.66 8.50 -10.24
C HIS A 41 -9.78 8.11 -9.07
N ARG A 42 -8.59 7.59 -9.40
CA ARG A 42 -7.51 7.36 -8.45
C ARG A 42 -6.17 7.53 -9.14
N GLU A 43 -5.21 8.06 -8.42
CA GLU A 43 -3.80 8.05 -8.78
C GLU A 43 -2.97 7.79 -7.52
N GLU A 44 -1.88 7.06 -7.68
CA GLU A 44 -0.97 6.75 -6.58
C GLU A 44 0.45 6.54 -7.11
N ALA A 45 1.43 7.01 -6.37
CA ALA A 45 2.83 6.76 -6.61
C ALA A 45 3.54 6.41 -5.29
N GLY A 46 4.40 5.40 -5.35
CA GLY A 46 5.29 5.04 -4.25
C GLY A 46 6.74 5.18 -4.70
N ASP A 47 7.59 5.76 -3.84
CA ASP A 47 9.04 5.91 -4.07
C ASP A 47 9.89 4.96 -3.21
N GLY A 48 9.24 4.03 -2.51
CA GLY A 48 9.86 3.10 -1.56
C GLY A 48 10.02 3.64 -0.14
N HIS A 49 9.81 4.95 0.08
CA HIS A 49 9.82 5.59 1.40
C HIS A 49 8.46 6.16 1.77
N ALA A 50 7.74 6.68 0.79
CA ALA A 50 6.42 7.25 0.94
C ALA A 50 5.51 6.81 -0.22
N VAL A 51 4.22 6.73 0.09
CA VAL A 51 3.15 6.61 -0.89
C VAL A 51 2.37 7.92 -0.88
N ARG A 52 2.17 8.50 -2.06
CA ARG A 52 1.32 9.68 -2.25
C ARG A 52 0.28 9.37 -3.28
N GLY A 53 -0.94 9.82 -3.04
CA GLY A 53 -1.99 9.61 -4.02
C GLY A 53 -3.20 10.45 -3.74
N SER A 54 -4.14 10.32 -4.67
CA SER A 54 -5.43 10.95 -4.58
C SER A 54 -6.50 10.02 -5.11
N TYR A 55 -7.70 10.08 -4.54
CA TYR A 55 -8.87 9.44 -5.11
C TYR A 55 -10.10 10.32 -4.90
N GLY A 56 -11.07 10.18 -5.77
CA GLY A 56 -12.28 10.97 -5.69
C GLY A 56 -13.41 10.44 -6.56
N PHE A 57 -14.58 11.01 -6.33
CA PHE A 57 -15.77 10.76 -7.13
C PHE A 57 -16.66 12.00 -7.20
N THR A 58 -17.49 12.06 -8.24
CA THR A 58 -18.64 12.95 -8.36
C THR A 58 -19.85 12.11 -8.79
N ASP A 59 -20.95 12.14 -8.05
CA ASP A 59 -22.19 11.44 -8.42
C ASP A 59 -23.12 12.29 -9.29
N ALA A 60 -24.17 11.68 -9.86
CA ALA A 60 -25.16 12.35 -10.70
C ALA A 60 -25.94 13.50 -10.01
N ARG A 61 -25.87 13.60 -8.68
CA ARG A 61 -26.50 14.68 -7.89
C ARG A 61 -25.51 15.80 -7.57
N GLY A 62 -24.27 15.72 -8.06
CA GLY A 62 -23.20 16.67 -7.79
C GLY A 62 -22.56 16.50 -6.41
N ILE A 63 -22.80 15.37 -5.73
CA ILE A 63 -22.08 15.02 -4.51
C ILE A 63 -20.68 14.59 -4.90
N GLN A 64 -19.67 15.20 -4.28
CA GLN A 64 -18.27 15.03 -4.61
C GLN A 64 -17.42 14.77 -3.37
N ARG A 65 -16.41 13.92 -3.53
CA ARG A 65 -15.35 13.72 -2.55
C ARG A 65 -14.00 13.69 -3.26
N GLN A 66 -13.03 14.40 -2.71
CA GLN A 66 -11.62 14.32 -3.06
C GLN A 66 -10.83 14.01 -1.79
N VAL A 67 -10.01 12.97 -1.83
CA VAL A 67 -9.09 12.61 -0.75
C VAL A 67 -7.67 12.67 -1.29
N ASN A 68 -6.84 13.52 -0.69
CA ASN A 68 -5.40 13.57 -0.96
C ASN A 68 -4.68 12.98 0.24
N TYR A 69 -3.78 12.03 0.03
CA TYR A 69 -3.13 11.33 1.13
C TYR A 69 -1.63 11.15 0.93
N VAL A 70 -0.95 10.98 2.06
CA VAL A 70 0.44 10.59 2.17
C VAL A 70 0.58 9.51 3.24
N ALA A 71 1.31 8.44 2.92
CA ALA A 71 1.76 7.43 3.87
C ALA A 71 3.29 7.45 3.89
N ASP A 72 3.89 7.74 5.03
CA ASP A 72 5.34 7.74 5.23
C ASP A 72 5.66 7.37 6.69
N LYS A 73 6.89 7.66 7.15
CA LYS A 73 7.33 7.38 8.53
C LYS A 73 6.47 8.04 9.62
N ALA A 74 5.76 9.12 9.32
CA ALA A 74 4.85 9.79 10.25
C ALA A 74 3.43 9.18 10.25
N GLY A 75 3.24 8.02 9.61
CA GLY A 75 1.96 7.32 9.50
C GLY A 75 1.19 7.70 8.22
N PHE A 76 -0.12 7.43 8.23
CA PHE A 76 -1.04 7.81 7.15
C PHE A 76 -1.74 9.12 7.51
N ARG A 77 -1.76 10.08 6.58
CA ARG A 77 -2.47 11.35 6.73
C ARG A 77 -3.25 11.65 5.46
N ALA A 78 -4.49 12.08 5.61
CA ALA A 78 -5.37 12.41 4.50
C ALA A 78 -6.05 13.76 4.70
N GLN A 79 -6.24 14.50 3.62
CA GLN A 79 -7.09 15.67 3.54
C GLN A 79 -8.30 15.34 2.69
N VAL A 80 -9.49 15.47 3.27
CA VAL A 80 -10.77 15.21 2.60
C VAL A 80 -11.43 16.54 2.26
N LYS A 81 -11.78 16.73 0.99
CA LYS A 81 -12.66 17.81 0.52
C LYS A 81 -13.95 17.15 0.02
N THR A 82 -15.08 17.43 0.66
CA THR A 82 -16.36 16.80 0.32
C THR A 82 -17.54 17.74 0.58
N ASN A 83 -18.62 17.58 -0.17
CA ASN A 83 -19.93 18.21 0.08
C ASN A 83 -21.00 17.19 0.52
N GLU A 84 -20.59 15.99 0.93
CA GLU A 84 -21.50 14.96 1.40
C GLU A 84 -22.26 15.39 2.67
N PRO A 85 -23.56 15.07 2.79
CA PRO A 85 -24.28 15.32 4.02
C PRO A 85 -23.66 14.59 5.21
N GLY A 86 -23.47 15.30 6.34
CA GLY A 86 -22.96 14.70 7.58
C GLY A 86 -21.45 14.55 7.66
N THR A 87 -20.68 15.02 6.67
CA THR A 87 -19.19 14.99 6.69
C THR A 87 -18.55 16.30 7.13
N ALA A 88 -19.33 17.23 7.68
CA ALA A 88 -18.76 18.37 8.40
C ALA A 88 -17.81 17.83 9.48
N ASN A 89 -16.71 18.55 9.74
CA ASN A 89 -15.56 18.14 10.54
C ASN A 89 -15.93 17.88 12.02
N GLN A 90 -16.65 16.79 12.29
CA GLN A 90 -16.98 16.26 13.59
C GLN A 90 -15.92 15.21 13.89
N ASN A 91 -14.91 15.59 14.68
CA ASN A 91 -13.79 14.77 15.16
C ASN A 91 -14.02 13.23 15.00
N PRO A 92 -13.61 12.62 13.86
CA PRO A 92 -14.03 11.27 13.50
C PRO A 92 -13.36 10.17 14.34
N ALA A 93 -12.40 10.55 15.20
CA ALA A 93 -11.68 9.66 16.10
C ALA A 93 -12.17 9.74 17.57
N ALA A 94 -13.21 10.52 17.86
CA ALA A 94 -13.83 10.59 19.17
C ALA A 94 -14.95 9.54 19.29
N VAL A 95 -14.58 8.26 19.45
CA VAL A 95 -15.45 7.18 19.94
C VAL A 95 -14.69 6.32 20.94
#